data_AF-A0A349U2P2-F1
#
_entry.id   AF-A0A349U2P2-F1
#
_cell.length_a   1.000
_cell.length_b   1.000
_cell.length_c   1.000
_cell.angle_alpha   90.00
_cell.angle_beta   90.00
_cell.angle_gamma   90.00
#
_symmetry.space_group_name_H-M   'P 1'
#
loop_
_entity.id
_entity.type
_entity.pdbx_description
1 polymer ?
#
loop_
_entity_poly.entity_id
_entity_poly.type
_entity_poly.pdbx_seq_one_letter_code
_entity_poly.pdbx_strand_id
1 'polypeptide(L)'
;MKGARMIRKLLFGTAILLGAQYLAAEVVDIGSLLAKFHATTLSDLYGKLDKPLIIDVFGDRCPNCSRFGPVFHKVGSEVGQQAYFVSFNHTTAVGSEARRLYNIQRIPFLIVVKDGSVRHNGVFEGNESTLRALLRQSAGLNV
;
A
#
# COMPACT_ATOMS: atom_id res chain seq x y z
N MET A 1 -46.72 29.49 44.49
CA MET A 1 -47.26 28.80 43.29
C MET A 1 -46.20 27.83 42.77
N LYS A 2 -46.58 26.58 42.51
CA LYS A 2 -45.73 25.47 42.03
C LYS A 2 -45.70 25.43 40.50
N GLY A 3 -44.62 24.90 39.90
CA GLY A 3 -44.54 24.47 38.49
C GLY A 3 -43.16 24.79 37.88
N ALA A 4 -42.15 23.92 37.91
CA ALA A 4 -41.95 22.62 37.25
C ALA A 4 -41.58 22.69 35.75
N ARG A 5 -40.28 22.47 35.48
CA ARG A 5 -39.65 21.60 34.46
C ARG A 5 -39.96 21.74 32.95
N MET A 6 -38.85 22.01 32.23
CA MET A 6 -38.22 21.20 31.16
C MET A 6 -38.60 21.32 29.66
N ILE A 7 -37.53 21.58 28.90
CA ILE A 7 -37.06 20.93 27.65
C ILE A 7 -37.80 21.23 26.33
N ARG A 8 -37.04 21.79 25.37
CA ARG A 8 -36.79 21.24 24.02
C ARG A 8 -35.69 22.07 23.35
N LYS A 9 -34.43 21.61 23.34
CA LYS A 9 -33.78 20.96 22.19
C LYS A 9 -34.22 21.55 20.84
N LEU A 10 -33.41 22.45 20.28
CA LEU A 10 -33.17 22.45 18.83
C LEU A 10 -31.66 22.35 18.64
N LEU A 11 -31.25 21.18 18.15
CA LEU A 11 -29.88 20.79 17.87
C LEU A 11 -29.34 21.66 16.74
N PHE A 12 -28.25 22.39 17.00
CA PHE A 12 -27.38 22.88 15.93
C PHE A 12 -26.88 21.66 15.17
N GLY A 13 -27.29 21.57 13.90
CA GLY A 13 -27.00 20.46 13.01
C GLY A 13 -25.50 20.16 12.97
N THR A 14 -25.17 18.96 13.39
CA THR A 14 -23.92 18.28 13.09
C THR A 14 -23.84 18.06 11.58
N ALA A 15 -23.19 18.97 10.86
CA ALA A 15 -22.84 18.79 9.46
C ALA A 15 -21.56 19.56 9.14
N ILE A 16 -20.43 19.17 9.74
CA ILE A 16 -19.12 19.37 9.11
C ILE A 16 -18.67 18.00 8.61
N LEU A 17 -19.17 17.70 7.43
CA LEU A 17 -18.87 16.51 6.62
C LEU A 17 -17.70 16.83 5.68
N LEU A 18 -16.62 17.45 6.19
CA LEU A 18 -15.49 17.92 5.38
C LEU A 18 -14.11 17.45 5.86
N GLY A 19 -14.03 16.36 6.63
CA GLY A 19 -12.76 15.73 6.99
C GLY A 19 -12.35 14.51 6.14
N ALA A 20 -13.25 13.99 5.28
CA ALA A 20 -13.05 12.72 4.58
C ALA A 20 -12.26 12.82 3.26
N GLN A 21 -11.66 13.98 2.99
CA GLN A 21 -11.13 14.35 1.67
C GLN A 21 -9.63 14.63 1.69
N TYR A 22 -8.85 13.82 2.42
CA TYR A 22 -7.40 13.75 2.27
C TYR A 22 -6.90 12.34 2.62
N LEU A 23 -7.33 11.33 1.87
CA LEU A 23 -6.72 9.99 1.93
C LEU A 23 -6.21 9.66 0.54
N ALA A 24 -5.22 10.44 0.08
CA ALA A 24 -4.30 9.95 -0.93
C ALA A 24 -3.65 8.68 -0.37
N ALA A 25 -3.54 7.63 -1.19
CA ALA A 25 -2.71 6.49 -0.81
C ALA A 25 -1.27 6.98 -0.67
N GLU A 26 -0.87 7.20 0.57
CA GLU A 26 0.53 7.32 0.94
C GLU A 26 1.14 5.94 0.76
N VAL A 27 2.28 5.84 0.08
CA VAL A 27 3.07 4.62 0.10
C VAL A 27 3.32 4.31 1.58
N VAL A 28 2.75 3.19 2.03
CA VAL A 28 2.71 2.86 3.45
C VAL A 28 4.06 2.29 3.82
N ASP A 29 4.61 2.75 4.94
CA ASP A 29 5.77 2.11 5.53
C ASP A 29 5.47 0.65 5.91
N ILE A 30 6.37 -0.27 5.55
CA ILE A 30 6.18 -1.70 5.79
C ILE A 30 6.15 -2.03 7.29
N GLY A 31 6.91 -1.30 8.12
CA GLY A 31 6.88 -1.48 9.57
C GLY A 31 5.51 -1.18 10.16
N SER A 32 4.86 -0.12 9.68
CA SER A 32 3.50 0.26 10.05
C SER A 32 2.48 -0.80 9.64
N LEU A 33 2.65 -1.40 8.45
CA LEU A 33 1.77 -2.47 7.98
C LEU A 33 1.95 -3.76 8.79
N LEU A 34 3.20 -4.15 9.07
CA LEU A 34 3.51 -5.28 9.95
C LEU A 34 2.89 -5.09 11.34
N ALA A 35 3.04 -3.90 11.94
CA ALA A 35 2.45 -3.57 13.23
C ALA A 35 0.91 -3.63 13.19
N LYS A 36 0.28 -3.03 12.16
CA LYS A 36 -1.19 -3.03 11.97
C LYS A 36 -1.77 -4.45 11.96
N PHE A 37 -1.09 -5.38 11.30
CA PHE A 37 -1.55 -6.76 11.16
C PHE A 37 -0.93 -7.73 12.17
N HIS A 38 -0.21 -7.22 13.19
CA HIS A 38 0.54 -8.05 14.15
C HIS A 38 1.37 -9.14 13.45
N ALA A 39 2.05 -8.75 12.37
CA ALA A 39 2.89 -9.61 11.58
C ALA A 39 4.36 -9.38 11.90
N THR A 40 5.15 -10.46 11.92
CA THR A 40 6.59 -10.39 12.23
C THR A 40 7.48 -10.58 11.00
N THR A 41 6.93 -11.11 9.91
CA THR A 41 7.61 -11.40 8.65
C THR A 41 6.71 -11.05 7.46
N LEU A 42 7.27 -10.95 6.26
CA LEU A 42 6.49 -10.74 5.04
C LEU A 42 5.53 -11.90 4.79
N SER A 43 6.00 -13.14 4.95
CA SER A 43 5.17 -14.33 4.74
C SER A 43 3.99 -14.41 5.71
N ASP A 44 4.19 -14.05 6.98
CA ASP A 44 3.13 -13.97 7.99
C ASP A 44 2.11 -12.86 7.66
N LEU A 45 2.57 -11.73 7.12
CA LEU A 45 1.71 -10.63 6.71
C LEU A 45 0.73 -11.06 5.61
N TYR A 46 1.16 -11.84 4.61
CA TYR A 46 0.36 -12.12 3.42
C TYR A 46 -1.00 -12.74 3.72
N GLY A 47 -1.06 -13.68 4.67
CA GLY A 47 -2.31 -14.34 5.07
C GLY A 47 -3.27 -13.45 5.87
N LYS A 48 -2.83 -12.24 6.27
CA LYS A 48 -3.59 -11.32 7.12
C LYS A 48 -4.13 -10.11 6.37
N LEU A 49 -3.70 -9.91 5.12
CA LEU A 49 -4.07 -8.75 4.32
C LEU A 49 -5.54 -8.79 3.89
N ASP A 50 -6.22 -7.66 4.03
CA ASP A 50 -7.58 -7.42 3.57
C ASP A 50 -7.66 -6.88 2.12
N LYS A 51 -6.50 -6.54 1.53
CA LYS A 51 -6.35 -5.93 0.21
C LYS A 51 -5.05 -6.38 -0.45
N PRO A 52 -4.91 -6.27 -1.79
CA PRO A 52 -3.64 -6.55 -2.44
C PRO A 52 -2.50 -5.72 -1.86
N LEU A 53 -1.32 -6.32 -1.76
CA LEU A 53 -0.07 -5.66 -1.35
C LEU A 53 0.89 -5.64 -2.55
N ILE A 54 1.29 -4.44 -2.94
CA ILE A 54 2.19 -4.16 -4.05
C ILE A 54 3.49 -3.60 -3.46
N ILE A 55 4.61 -4.26 -3.73
CA ILE A 55 5.90 -3.94 -3.12
C ILE A 55 6.94 -3.59 -4.20
N ASP A 56 7.56 -2.42 -4.09
CA ASP A 56 8.79 -2.04 -4.81
C ASP A 56 10.03 -2.23 -3.91
N VAL A 57 10.89 -3.17 -4.30
CA VAL A 57 12.20 -3.35 -3.66
C VAL A 57 13.26 -2.58 -4.45
N PHE A 58 13.77 -1.49 -3.87
CA PHE A 58 14.66 -0.53 -4.55
C PHE A 58 16.07 -0.43 -3.92
N GLY A 59 16.91 0.46 -4.46
CA GLY A 59 18.19 0.85 -3.87
C GLY A 59 18.59 2.29 -4.19
N ASP A 60 19.35 2.94 -3.31
CA ASP A 60 19.61 4.40 -3.35
C ASP A 60 20.38 4.87 -4.60
N ARG A 61 21.28 4.03 -5.14
CA ARG A 61 22.09 4.35 -6.34
C ARG A 61 21.73 3.43 -7.50
N CYS A 62 20.46 3.42 -7.86
CA CYS A 62 19.91 2.55 -8.90
C CYS A 62 19.19 3.40 -9.97
N PRO A 63 19.79 3.61 -11.15
CA PRO A 63 19.20 4.44 -12.21
C PRO A 63 17.82 3.96 -12.66
N ASN A 64 17.61 2.65 -12.71
CA ASN A 64 16.32 2.06 -13.09
C ASN A 64 15.27 2.31 -11.99
N CYS A 65 15.67 2.25 -10.72
CA CYS A 65 14.80 2.51 -9.58
C CYS A 65 14.36 3.98 -9.55
N SER A 66 15.26 4.94 -9.84
CA SER A 66 14.90 6.36 -9.91
C SER A 66 13.86 6.68 -10.99
N ARG A 67 13.77 5.86 -12.05
CA ARG A 67 12.71 5.99 -13.07
C ARG A 67 11.41 5.29 -12.64
N PHE A 68 11.52 4.15 -11.96
CA PHE A 68 10.36 3.37 -11.55
C PHE A 68 9.63 3.98 -10.35
N GLY A 69 10.35 4.44 -9.31
CA GLY A 69 9.77 4.97 -8.08
C GLY A 69 8.68 6.03 -8.30
N PRO A 70 8.90 7.08 -9.12
CA PRO A 70 7.87 8.07 -9.42
C PRO A 70 6.62 7.48 -10.09
N VAL A 71 6.80 6.51 -10.99
CA VAL A 71 5.69 5.80 -11.64
C VAL A 71 4.93 4.96 -10.62
N PHE A 72 5.63 4.23 -9.76
CA PHE A 72 5.06 3.42 -8.69
C PHE A 72 4.22 4.28 -7.74
N HIS A 73 4.75 5.42 -7.31
CA HIS A 73 4.07 6.34 -6.39
C HIS A 73 2.85 6.99 -7.05
N LYS A 74 2.96 7.38 -8.33
CA LYS A 74 1.84 7.95 -9.10
C LYS A 74 0.69 6.95 -9.24
N VAL A 75 0.99 5.72 -9.67
CA VAL A 75 -0.07 4.70 -9.82
C VAL A 75 -0.64 4.34 -8.45
N GLY A 76 0.19 4.20 -7.42
CA GLY A 76 -0.27 3.93 -6.05
C GLY A 76 -1.24 4.99 -5.53
N SER A 77 -0.95 6.27 -5.75
CA SER A 77 -1.84 7.35 -5.31
C SER A 77 -3.21 7.32 -5.99
N GLU A 78 -3.25 6.97 -7.28
CA GLU A 78 -4.50 6.80 -8.05
C GLU A 78 -5.29 5.55 -7.65
N VAL A 79 -4.60 4.44 -7.31
CA VAL A 79 -5.26 3.23 -6.78
C VAL A 79 -5.97 3.53 -5.46
N GLY A 80 -5.39 4.43 -4.66
CA GLY A 80 -5.96 4.85 -3.39
C GLY A 80 -6.06 3.69 -2.42
N GLN A 81 -7.17 3.62 -1.68
CA GLN A 81 -7.36 2.62 -0.63
C GLN A 81 -7.68 1.21 -1.13
N GLN A 82 -7.57 0.92 -2.44
CA GLN A 82 -7.88 -0.41 -2.99
C GLN A 82 -6.74 -1.41 -2.81
N ALA A 83 -5.52 -0.95 -2.54
CA ALA A 83 -4.35 -1.78 -2.29
C ALA A 83 -3.35 -1.07 -1.36
N TYR A 84 -2.44 -1.84 -0.76
CA TYR A 84 -1.28 -1.30 -0.07
C TYR A 84 -0.12 -1.18 -1.07
N PHE A 85 0.42 0.02 -1.22
CA PHE A 85 1.66 0.25 -1.95
C PHE A 85 2.77 0.48 -0.93
N VAL A 86 3.85 -0.28 -1.05
CA VAL A 86 4.98 -0.25 -0.12
C VAL A 86 6.27 -0.21 -0.93
N SER A 87 7.20 0.63 -0.50
CA SER A 87 8.55 0.67 -1.06
C SER A 87 9.57 0.54 0.06
N PHE A 88 10.58 -0.31 -0.11
CA PHE A 88 11.70 -0.39 0.82
C PHE A 88 13.02 -0.72 0.12
N ASN A 89 14.11 -0.23 0.70
CA ASN A 89 15.43 -0.47 0.16
C ASN A 89 15.88 -1.91 0.45
N HIS A 90 16.43 -2.58 -0.56
CA HIS A 90 16.94 -3.95 -0.52
C HIS A 90 18.03 -4.21 0.55
N THR A 91 18.65 -3.16 1.12
CA THR A 91 19.65 -3.26 2.20
C THR A 91 19.05 -3.22 3.61
N THR A 92 17.78 -2.85 3.76
CA THR A 92 17.09 -2.88 5.05
C THR A 92 16.88 -4.31 5.55
N ALA A 93 16.48 -4.49 6.81
CA ALA A 93 16.20 -5.84 7.36
C ALA A 93 15.11 -6.58 6.55
N VAL A 94 14.00 -5.90 6.27
CA VAL A 94 12.90 -6.41 5.43
C VAL A 94 13.32 -6.58 3.96
N GLY A 95 14.17 -5.68 3.43
CA GLY A 95 14.78 -5.84 2.12
C GLY A 95 15.64 -7.10 2.03
N SER A 96 16.43 -7.38 3.05
CA SER A 96 17.27 -8.58 3.13
C SER A 96 16.44 -9.86 3.24
N GLU A 97 15.32 -9.82 3.96
CA GLU A 97 14.34 -10.91 3.99
C GLU A 97 13.74 -11.15 2.59
N ALA A 98 13.21 -10.10 1.94
CA ALA A 98 12.64 -10.19 0.59
C ALA A 98 13.64 -10.75 -0.43
N ARG A 99 14.90 -10.31 -0.37
CA ARG A 99 15.97 -10.85 -1.23
C ARG A 99 16.16 -12.35 -1.08
N ARG A 100 16.12 -12.87 0.15
CA ARG A 100 16.21 -14.32 0.41
C ARG A 100 14.96 -15.06 -0.08
N LEU A 101 13.77 -14.56 0.28
CA LEU A 101 12.51 -15.21 -0.07
C LEU A 101 12.28 -15.32 -1.57
N TYR A 102 12.68 -14.30 -2.33
CA TYR A 102 12.40 -14.21 -3.77
C TYR A 102 13.64 -14.34 -4.66
N ASN A 103 14.80 -14.68 -4.10
CA ASN A 103 16.07 -14.75 -4.82
C ASN A 103 16.32 -13.49 -5.67
N ILE A 104 16.15 -12.31 -5.07
CA ILE A 104 16.26 -11.03 -5.79
C ILE A 104 17.74 -10.75 -6.10
N GLN A 105 18.08 -10.86 -7.39
CA GLN A 105 19.43 -10.58 -7.90
C GLN A 105 19.54 -9.21 -8.58
N ARG A 106 18.41 -8.61 -8.98
CA ARG A 106 18.34 -7.35 -9.73
C ARG A 106 17.16 -6.51 -9.20
N ILE A 107 17.32 -5.20 -9.25
CA ILE A 107 16.32 -4.20 -8.82
C ILE A 107 16.09 -3.16 -9.94
N PRO A 108 14.93 -2.48 -9.99
CA PRO A 108 13.78 -2.62 -9.08
C PRO A 108 13.09 -3.97 -9.23
N PHE A 109 12.59 -4.50 -8.13
CA PHE A 109 11.91 -5.79 -8.09
C PHE A 109 10.50 -5.59 -7.54
N LEU A 110 9.50 -5.99 -8.32
CA LEU A 110 8.09 -5.82 -8.00
C LEU A 110 7.53 -7.14 -7.48
N ILE A 111 6.85 -7.08 -6.34
CA ILE A 111 6.10 -8.20 -5.77
C ILE A 111 4.65 -7.79 -5.66
N VAL A 112 3.74 -8.67 -6.09
CA VAL A 112 2.29 -8.49 -5.92
C VAL A 112 1.76 -9.67 -5.13
N VAL A 113 1.10 -9.37 -4.02
CA VAL A 113 0.44 -10.34 -3.16
C VAL A 113 -1.05 -10.05 -3.15
N LYS A 114 -1.85 -11.11 -3.32
CA LYS A 114 -3.31 -11.05 -3.25
C LYS A 114 -3.86 -12.40 -2.80
N ASP A 115 -4.83 -12.34 -1.89
CA ASP A 115 -5.50 -13.50 -1.28
C ASP A 115 -4.49 -14.46 -0.64
N GLY A 116 -3.57 -13.91 0.17
CA GLY A 116 -2.53 -14.69 0.86
C GLY A 116 -1.42 -15.26 -0.04
N SER A 117 -1.48 -15.02 -1.35
CA SER A 117 -0.58 -15.64 -2.32
C SER A 117 0.18 -14.62 -3.15
N VAL A 118 1.44 -14.94 -3.46
CA VAL A 118 2.24 -14.15 -4.40
C VAL A 118 1.71 -14.40 -5.82
N ARG A 119 1.22 -13.34 -6.46
CA ARG A 119 0.67 -13.36 -7.83
C ARG A 119 1.69 -12.89 -8.87
N HIS A 120 2.67 -12.09 -8.44
CA HIS A 120 3.80 -11.68 -9.26
C HIS A 120 5.03 -11.48 -8.38
N ASN A 121 6.20 -11.87 -8.88
CA ASN A 121 7.51 -11.52 -8.33
C ASN A 121 8.52 -11.46 -9.49
N GLY A 122 9.14 -10.30 -9.70
CA GLY A 122 10.10 -10.18 -10.79
C GLY A 122 10.77 -8.82 -10.85
N VAL A 123 11.85 -8.74 -11.63
CA VAL A 123 12.44 -7.46 -12.00
C VAL A 123 11.42 -6.68 -12.80
N PHE A 124 11.17 -5.44 -12.42
CA PHE A 124 10.28 -4.57 -13.19
C PHE A 124 11.08 -3.73 -14.17
N GLU A 125 10.81 -3.93 -15.45
CA GLU A 125 11.36 -3.14 -16.55
C GLU A 125 10.19 -2.70 -17.43
N GLY A 126 9.70 -1.48 -17.21
CA GLY A 126 8.51 -1.01 -17.87
C GLY A 126 8.17 0.44 -17.56
N ASN A 127 7.10 0.92 -18.17
CA ASN A 127 6.53 2.24 -17.92
C ASN A 127 5.20 2.13 -17.14
N GLU A 128 4.51 3.26 -16.98
CA GLU A 128 3.23 3.32 -16.28
C GLU A 128 2.16 2.38 -16.85
N SER A 129 2.06 2.25 -18.19
CA SER A 129 1.09 1.36 -18.82
C SER A 129 1.36 -0.12 -18.52
N THR A 130 2.65 -0.50 -18.46
CA THR A 130 3.09 -1.85 -18.08
C THR A 130 2.72 -2.14 -16.63
N LEU A 131 2.94 -1.19 -15.72
CA LEU A 131 2.57 -1.34 -14.31
C LEU A 131 1.05 -1.53 -14.16
N ARG A 132 0.23 -0.69 -14.79
CA ARG A 132 -1.23 -0.80 -14.76
C ARG A 132 -1.73 -2.14 -15.30
N ALA A 133 -1.21 -2.58 -16.43
CA ALA A 133 -1.57 -3.88 -17.01
C ALA A 133 -1.23 -5.04 -16.06
N LEU A 134 -0.04 -5.00 -15.45
CA LEU A 134 0.39 -5.98 -14.46
C LEU A 134 -0.53 -6.00 -13.24
N LEU A 135 -0.92 -4.83 -12.72
CA LEU A 135 -1.81 -4.72 -11.55
C LEU A 135 -3.24 -5.20 -11.87
N ARG A 136 -3.76 -4.94 -13.07
CA ARG A 136 -5.01 -5.54 -13.55
C ARG A 136 -4.95 -7.06 -13.52
N GLN A 137 -3.86 -7.64 -14.02
CA GLN A 137 -3.70 -9.08 -14.13
C GLN A 137 -3.47 -9.76 -12.77
N SER A 138 -2.60 -9.21 -11.93
CA SER A 138 -2.11 -9.88 -10.72
C SER A 138 -2.83 -9.44 -9.44
N ALA A 139 -3.26 -8.18 -9.36
CA ALA A 139 -4.01 -7.65 -8.22
C ALA A 139 -5.52 -7.50 -8.50
N GLY A 140 -5.96 -7.61 -9.75
CA GLY A 140 -7.36 -7.39 -10.13
C GLY A 140 -7.83 -5.95 -9.89
N LEU A 141 -6.89 -4.99 -9.93
CA LEU A 141 -7.18 -3.57 -9.74
C LEU A 141 -7.64 -2.94 -11.06
N ASN A 142 -8.68 -2.12 -11.04
CA ASN A 142 -9.11 -1.36 -12.23
C ASN A 142 -8.38 -0.01 -12.28
N VAL A 143 -7.15 -0.03 -12.80
CA VAL A 143 -6.20 1.10 -12.83
C VAL A 143 -5.49 1.18 -14.15
#